data_AF-A0A5C5Z3W4-F1
#
_entry.id   AF-A0A5C5Z3W4-F1
#
_cell.length_a   1.000
_cell.length_b   1.000
_cell.length_c   1.000
_cell.angle_alpha   90.00
_cell.angle_beta   90.00
_cell.angle_gamma   90.00
#
_symmetry.space_group_name_H-M   'P 1'
#
loop_
_entity.id
_entity.type
_entity.pdbx_description
1 polymer ?
#
loop_
_entity_poly.entity_id
_entity_poly.type
_entity_poly.pdbx_seq_one_letter_code
_entity_poly.pdbx_strand_id
1 'polypeptide(L)'
;MSEYPSQVQAFHDALQRFVAVRDVDTGLKAVDEIETSVYSLPGEFGDFPHTLLRRTDGGLPNEAWAHTEFTLTADSNGWLTLEFLAWWVRDLSRSGDQIQLRPMALPPKAHEIQLGHTLKFIIDHFAITDGQSPAAVLDLLAERAKSLSGNIDDYGDLLSHLTSA
;
A
#
# COMPACT_ATOMS: atom_id res chain seq x y z
N MET A 1 7.14 -11.55 15.84
CA MET A 1 6.09 -10.72 15.22
C MET A 1 6.25 -9.35 15.81
N SER A 2 6.64 -8.36 15.01
CA SER A 2 6.54 -6.97 15.43
C SER A 2 5.07 -6.66 15.66
N GLU A 3 4.71 -6.25 16.87
CA GLU A 3 3.37 -5.75 17.13
C GLU A 3 3.23 -4.41 16.39
N TYR A 4 2.37 -4.40 15.37
CA TYR A 4 2.04 -3.19 14.65
C TYR A 4 1.26 -2.22 15.56
N PRO A 5 1.42 -0.89 15.39
CA PRO A 5 0.50 0.07 15.97
C PRO A 5 -0.95 -0.28 15.60
N SER A 6 -1.90 0.00 16.50
CA SER A 6 -3.30 -0.40 16.30
C SER A 6 -3.92 0.19 15.03
N GLN A 7 -3.47 1.36 14.59
CA GLN A 7 -3.90 1.99 13.34
C GLN A 7 -3.45 1.21 12.10
N VAL A 8 -2.20 0.72 12.11
CA VAL A 8 -1.67 -0.13 11.04
C VAL A 8 -2.42 -1.46 11.03
N GLN A 9 -2.61 -2.07 12.21
CA GLN A 9 -3.37 -3.31 12.34
C GLN A 9 -4.81 -3.17 11.84
N ALA A 10 -5.50 -2.07 12.17
CA ALA A 10 -6.85 -1.83 11.69
C ALA A 10 -6.91 -1.75 10.14
N PHE A 11 -5.88 -1.19 9.50
CA PHE A 11 -5.81 -1.15 8.05
C PHE A 11 -5.52 -2.53 7.45
N HIS A 12 -4.64 -3.32 8.09
CA HIS A 12 -4.40 -4.71 7.72
C HIS A 12 -5.67 -5.54 7.83
N ASP A 13 -6.40 -5.41 8.94
CA ASP A 13 -7.65 -6.11 9.18
C ASP A 13 -8.67 -5.77 8.07
N ALA A 14 -8.78 -4.50 7.69
CA ALA A 14 -9.67 -4.06 6.60
C ALA A 14 -9.30 -4.70 5.24
N LEU A 15 -8.00 -4.81 4.91
CA LEU A 15 -7.54 -5.51 3.70
C LEU A 15 -7.79 -7.03 3.80
N GLN A 16 -7.54 -7.61 4.96
CA GLN A 16 -7.70 -9.05 5.22
C GLN A 16 -9.17 -9.49 5.27
N ARG A 17 -10.13 -8.57 5.28
CA ARG A 17 -11.53 -8.90 5.00
C ARG A 17 -11.71 -9.54 3.63
N PHE A 18 -10.86 -9.23 2.65
CA PHE A 18 -10.90 -9.88 1.34
C PHE A 18 -10.27 -11.28 1.40
N VAL A 19 -11.03 -12.32 1.01
CA VAL A 19 -10.59 -13.72 1.06
C VAL A 19 -9.38 -14.03 0.16
N ALA A 20 -9.14 -13.16 -0.82
CA ALA A 20 -8.03 -13.28 -1.76
C ALA A 20 -6.72 -12.71 -1.22
N VAL A 21 -6.75 -11.85 -0.18
CA VAL A 21 -5.56 -11.29 0.44
C VAL A 21 -4.85 -12.35 1.27
N ARG A 22 -3.56 -12.59 1.00
CA ARG A 22 -2.79 -13.65 1.65
C ARG A 22 -1.85 -13.12 2.72
N ASP A 23 -1.07 -12.12 2.37
CA ASP A 23 -0.13 -11.46 3.26
C ASP A 23 -0.35 -9.95 3.17
N VAL A 24 -0.14 -9.26 4.29
CA VAL A 24 -0.13 -7.81 4.39
C VAL A 24 1.03 -7.40 5.28
N ASP A 25 1.78 -6.39 4.87
CA ASP A 25 2.91 -5.84 5.62
C ASP A 25 2.96 -4.32 5.42
N THR A 26 3.30 -3.56 6.46
CA THR A 26 3.42 -2.10 6.34
C THR A 26 4.75 -1.60 6.90
N GLY A 27 5.53 -0.95 6.05
CA GLY A 27 6.68 -0.16 6.47
C GLY A 27 6.34 1.33 6.52
N LEU A 28 7.02 2.04 7.42
CA LEU A 28 6.98 3.50 7.52
C LEU A 28 8.39 4.05 7.37
N LYS A 29 8.58 5.03 6.48
CA LYS A 29 9.87 5.65 6.20
C LYS A 29 9.70 7.16 6.04
N ALA A 30 10.66 7.92 6.57
CA ALA A 30 10.86 9.31 6.15
C ALA A 30 11.48 9.30 4.75
N VAL A 31 10.91 10.06 3.81
CA VAL A 31 11.38 10.09 2.41
C VAL A 31 12.03 11.41 2.01
N ASP A 32 11.91 12.41 2.88
CA ASP A 32 12.49 13.74 2.74
C ASP A 32 14.02 13.76 2.89
N GLU A 33 14.59 12.77 3.57
CA GLU A 33 16.04 12.60 3.74
C GLU A 33 16.71 11.72 2.67
N ILE A 34 15.96 11.20 1.69
CA ILE A 34 16.50 10.25 0.70
C ILE A 34 16.89 10.94 -0.59
N GLU A 35 18.20 10.96 -0.91
CA GLU A 35 18.69 11.52 -2.16
C GLU A 35 18.24 10.73 -3.40
N THR A 36 18.00 11.44 -4.51
CA THR A 36 17.52 10.83 -5.77
C THR A 36 18.47 9.81 -6.39
N SER A 37 19.76 9.92 -6.09
CA SER A 37 20.80 8.98 -6.51
C SER A 37 20.58 7.58 -5.92
N VAL A 38 20.02 7.50 -4.71
CA VAL A 38 19.75 6.27 -3.96
C VAL A 38 18.65 5.43 -4.63
N TYR A 39 17.71 6.07 -5.33
CA TYR A 39 16.62 5.39 -6.06
C TYR A 39 17.09 4.57 -7.26
N SER A 40 18.38 4.58 -7.58
CA SER A 40 18.94 3.75 -8.65
C SER A 40 19.64 2.50 -8.11
N LEU A 41 19.71 2.34 -6.79
CA LEU A 41 20.32 1.18 -6.15
C LEU A 41 19.35 -0.01 -6.14
N PRO A 42 19.85 -1.25 -6.36
CA PRO A 42 19.03 -2.45 -6.27
C PRO A 42 18.69 -2.80 -4.81
N GLY A 43 17.76 -3.73 -4.61
CA GLY A 43 17.40 -4.26 -3.29
C GLY A 43 16.28 -3.45 -2.65
N GLU A 44 16.42 -3.11 -1.36
CA GLU A 44 15.41 -2.37 -0.57
C GLU A 44 15.03 -1.02 -1.19
N PHE A 45 15.92 -0.43 -1.99
CA PHE A 45 15.65 0.81 -2.71
C PHE A 45 14.81 0.62 -3.99
N GLY A 46 14.72 -0.62 -4.50
CA GLY A 46 13.87 -0.99 -5.64
C GLY A 46 12.38 -0.96 -5.34
N ASP A 47 12.00 -0.88 -4.05
CA ASP A 47 10.61 -0.92 -3.62
C ASP A 47 10.01 0.49 -3.42
N PHE A 48 10.82 1.55 -3.56
CA PHE A 48 10.37 2.94 -3.45
C PHE A 48 9.35 3.33 -4.55
N PRO A 49 8.52 4.36 -4.32
CA PRO A 49 7.62 4.92 -5.32
C PRO A 49 8.38 5.82 -6.32
N HIS A 50 9.27 5.19 -7.11
CA HIS A 50 10.29 5.84 -7.95
C HIS A 50 9.78 6.99 -8.81
N THR A 51 8.65 6.82 -9.51
CA THR A 51 8.11 7.86 -10.39
C THR A 51 7.67 9.09 -9.61
N LEU A 52 7.09 8.91 -8.43
CA LEU A 52 6.65 10.02 -7.58
C LEU A 52 7.86 10.81 -7.11
N LEU A 53 8.83 10.12 -6.48
CA LEU A 53 10.04 10.76 -5.95
C LEU A 53 10.88 11.44 -7.04
N ARG A 54 10.93 10.89 -8.26
CA ARG A 54 11.63 11.54 -9.39
C ARG A 54 10.93 12.79 -9.90
N ARG A 55 9.61 12.94 -9.73
CA ARG A 55 8.88 14.15 -10.14
C ARG A 55 9.08 15.31 -9.17
N THR A 56 9.32 15.00 -7.90
CA THR A 56 9.51 15.97 -6.81
C THR A 56 10.99 16.20 -6.48
N ASP A 57 11.91 15.54 -7.19
CA ASP A 57 13.36 15.56 -6.92
C ASP A 57 13.73 15.11 -5.50
N GLY A 58 13.00 14.13 -4.97
CA GLY A 58 13.09 13.68 -3.59
C GLY A 58 11.73 13.59 -2.90
N GLY A 59 11.70 13.22 -1.62
CA GLY A 59 10.50 13.45 -0.78
C GLY A 59 10.30 14.94 -0.50
N LEU A 60 9.05 15.35 -0.27
CA LEU A 60 8.74 16.72 0.17
C LEU A 60 9.23 16.95 1.61
N PRO A 61 9.50 18.20 2.04
CA PRO A 61 9.94 18.46 3.43
C PRO A 61 8.99 17.88 4.48
N ASN A 62 9.53 17.12 5.44
CA ASN A 62 8.80 16.39 6.50
C ASN A 62 7.81 15.34 5.98
N GLU A 63 7.97 14.85 4.75
CA GLU A 63 7.09 13.83 4.18
C GLU A 63 7.43 12.45 4.72
N ALA A 64 6.42 11.81 5.31
CA ALA A 64 6.44 10.41 5.68
C ALA A 64 5.69 9.59 4.62
N TRP A 65 6.22 8.40 4.36
CA TRP A 65 5.67 7.41 3.45
C TRP A 65 5.34 6.14 4.23
N ALA A 66 4.07 5.73 4.21
CA ALA A 66 3.66 4.40 4.61
C ALA A 66 3.37 3.57 3.38
N HIS A 67 4.03 2.41 3.25
CA HIS A 67 3.81 1.47 2.17
C HIS A 67 3.19 0.21 2.72
N THR A 68 1.98 -0.10 2.26
CA THR A 68 1.31 -1.35 2.62
C THR A 68 1.42 -2.30 1.46
N GLU A 69 2.28 -3.31 1.60
CA GLU A 69 2.44 -4.41 0.67
C GLU A 69 1.39 -5.47 0.94
N PHE A 70 0.78 -6.02 -0.11
CA PHE A 70 -0.10 -7.17 0.02
C PHE A 70 0.02 -8.10 -1.18
N THR A 71 -0.24 -9.38 -0.92
CA THR A 71 -0.30 -10.45 -1.94
C THR A 71 -1.74 -10.89 -2.14
N LEU A 72 -2.08 -11.21 -3.38
CA LEU A 72 -3.39 -11.72 -3.76
C LEU A 72 -3.27 -13.14 -4.30
N THR A 73 -4.35 -13.91 -4.19
CA THR A 73 -4.49 -15.16 -4.94
C THR A 73 -4.41 -14.91 -6.44
N ALA A 74 -3.75 -15.82 -7.17
CA ALA A 74 -3.69 -15.78 -8.62
C ALA A 74 -4.96 -16.40 -9.26
N ASP A 75 -6.14 -15.93 -8.86
CA ASP A 75 -7.45 -16.40 -9.31
C ASP A 75 -8.45 -15.23 -9.54
N SER A 76 -9.69 -15.55 -9.88
CA SER A 76 -10.74 -14.55 -10.13
C SER A 76 -11.01 -13.66 -8.92
N ASN A 77 -10.94 -14.19 -7.70
CA ASN A 77 -11.19 -13.42 -6.49
C ASN A 77 -10.08 -12.40 -6.27
N GLY A 78 -8.83 -12.77 -6.56
CA GLY A 78 -7.70 -11.84 -6.56
C GLY A 78 -7.90 -10.68 -7.53
N TRP A 79 -8.28 -10.96 -8.78
CA TRP A 79 -8.51 -9.90 -9.76
C TRP A 79 -9.66 -8.96 -9.40
N LEU A 80 -10.78 -9.50 -8.91
CA LEU A 80 -11.91 -8.68 -8.48
C LEU A 80 -11.58 -7.84 -7.24
N THR A 81 -10.82 -8.41 -6.29
CA THR A 81 -10.30 -7.67 -5.13
C THR A 81 -9.41 -6.52 -5.58
N LEU A 82 -8.50 -6.78 -6.53
CA LEU A 82 -7.62 -5.74 -7.07
C LEU A 82 -8.40 -4.62 -7.77
N GLU A 83 -9.45 -4.96 -8.54
CA GLU A 83 -10.29 -3.99 -9.21
C GLU A 83 -11.01 -3.07 -8.21
N PHE A 84 -11.56 -3.66 -7.14
CA PHE A 84 -12.20 -2.88 -6.08
C PHE A 84 -11.21 -1.95 -5.37
N LEU A 85 -10.04 -2.45 -4.99
CA LEU A 85 -8.99 -1.64 -4.35
C LEU A 85 -8.48 -0.53 -5.30
N ALA A 86 -8.33 -0.83 -6.59
CA ALA A 86 -7.94 0.17 -7.59
C ALA A 86 -8.99 1.28 -7.73
N TRP A 87 -10.28 0.93 -7.69
CA TRP A 87 -11.36 1.92 -7.65
C TRP A 87 -11.29 2.79 -6.40
N TRP A 88 -11.19 2.17 -5.21
CA TRP A 88 -11.15 2.88 -3.92
C TRP A 88 -9.97 3.86 -3.84
N VAL A 89 -8.76 3.41 -4.22
CA VAL A 89 -7.57 4.27 -4.27
C VAL A 89 -7.73 5.41 -5.27
N ARG A 90 -8.29 5.13 -6.47
CA ARG A 90 -8.53 6.16 -7.48
C ARG A 90 -9.53 7.22 -6.99
N ASP A 91 -10.55 6.82 -6.26
CA ASP A 91 -11.57 7.73 -5.74
C ASP A 91 -10.99 8.68 -4.69
N LEU A 92 -10.23 8.15 -3.73
CA LEU A 92 -9.47 8.94 -2.75
C LEU A 92 -8.46 9.89 -3.42
N SER A 93 -7.71 9.40 -4.41
CA SER A 93 -6.77 10.24 -5.15
C SER A 93 -7.49 11.39 -5.87
N ARG A 94 -8.67 11.13 -6.45
CA ARG A 94 -9.51 12.17 -7.06
C ARG A 94 -10.05 13.20 -6.06
N SER A 95 -10.24 12.84 -4.79
CA SER A 95 -10.59 13.79 -3.72
C SER A 95 -9.41 14.58 -3.19
N GLY A 96 -8.19 14.34 -3.70
CA GLY A 96 -6.98 15.10 -3.36
C GLY A 96 -6.04 14.38 -2.40
N ASP A 97 -6.34 13.15 -2.00
CA ASP A 97 -5.46 12.36 -1.15
C ASP A 97 -4.18 11.95 -1.88
N GLN A 98 -3.04 12.02 -1.18
CA GLN A 98 -1.76 11.54 -1.68
C GLN A 98 -1.66 10.02 -1.48
N ILE A 99 -2.36 9.29 -2.33
CA ILE A 99 -2.44 7.82 -2.31
C ILE A 99 -2.23 7.26 -3.71
N GLN A 100 -1.57 6.11 -3.81
CA GLN A 100 -1.45 5.36 -5.07
C GLN A 100 -1.45 3.86 -4.82
N LEU A 101 -1.88 3.11 -5.84
CA LEU A 101 -1.78 1.65 -5.90
C LEU A 101 -0.83 1.30 -7.04
N ARG A 102 0.17 0.48 -6.78
CA ARG A 102 1.13 0.02 -7.79
C ARG A 102 1.48 -1.46 -7.66
N PRO A 103 1.74 -2.15 -8.77
CA PRO A 103 2.32 -3.48 -8.72
C PRO A 103 3.82 -3.41 -8.40
N MET A 104 4.32 -4.48 -7.78
CA MET A 104 5.73 -4.73 -7.57
C MET A 104 6.03 -6.19 -7.89
N ALA A 105 7.10 -6.44 -8.60
CA ALA A 105 7.61 -7.78 -8.84
C ALA A 105 9.13 -7.73 -8.97
N LEU A 106 9.77 -8.81 -8.54
CA LEU A 106 11.19 -9.00 -8.78
C LEU A 106 11.45 -9.31 -10.28
N PRO A 107 12.71 -9.21 -10.76
CA PRO A 107 13.05 -9.48 -12.15
C PRO A 107 12.53 -10.84 -12.63
N PRO A 108 12.05 -10.97 -13.89
CA PRO A 108 11.43 -12.21 -14.39
C PRO A 108 12.28 -13.48 -14.21
N LYS A 109 13.61 -13.31 -14.19
CA LYS A 109 14.59 -14.35 -13.97
C LYS A 109 15.76 -13.82 -13.13
N ALA A 110 16.14 -14.57 -12.11
CA ALA A 110 17.43 -14.45 -11.43
C ALA A 110 18.15 -15.81 -11.49
N HIS A 111 18.44 -16.44 -10.34
CA HIS A 111 18.88 -17.84 -10.31
C HIS A 111 17.76 -18.80 -10.76
N GLU A 112 16.49 -18.46 -10.49
CA GLU A 112 15.30 -19.21 -10.90
C GLU A 112 14.31 -18.31 -11.67
N ILE A 113 13.28 -18.92 -12.27
CA ILE A 113 12.14 -18.20 -12.87
C ILE A 113 11.27 -17.67 -11.74
N GLN A 114 10.96 -16.37 -11.78
CA GLN A 114 10.22 -15.70 -10.70
C GLN A 114 8.80 -15.30 -11.10
N LEU A 115 8.50 -15.29 -12.40
CA LEU A 115 7.17 -14.98 -12.91
C LEU A 115 6.12 -15.91 -12.28
N GLY A 116 5.04 -15.30 -11.79
CA GLY A 116 3.96 -16.02 -11.10
C GLY A 116 4.18 -16.23 -9.60
N HIS A 117 5.35 -15.84 -9.04
CA HIS A 117 5.70 -16.11 -7.65
C HIS A 117 5.98 -14.86 -6.82
N THR A 118 6.29 -13.72 -7.45
CA THR A 118 6.81 -12.52 -6.77
C THR A 118 5.91 -11.30 -6.90
N LEU A 119 4.75 -11.43 -7.54
CA LEU A 119 3.82 -10.31 -7.71
C LEU A 119 3.21 -9.91 -6.36
N LYS A 120 3.45 -8.67 -5.97
CA LYS A 120 2.76 -7.98 -4.88
C LYS A 120 2.12 -6.69 -5.40
N PHE A 121 1.23 -6.14 -4.58
CA PHE A 121 0.67 -4.82 -4.78
C PHE A 121 0.99 -3.95 -3.57
N ILE A 122 1.15 -2.66 -3.81
CA ILE A 122 1.50 -1.69 -2.78
C ILE A 122 0.51 -0.54 -2.81
N ILE A 123 -0.11 -0.26 -1.67
CA ILE A 123 -0.82 0.99 -1.44
C ILE A 123 0.14 1.92 -0.70
N ASP A 124 0.56 2.99 -1.37
CA ASP A 124 1.40 4.02 -0.77
C ASP A 124 0.52 5.16 -0.24
N HIS A 125 0.83 5.60 0.97
CA HIS A 125 0.25 6.78 1.61
C HIS A 125 1.36 7.78 1.93
N PHE A 126 1.15 9.04 1.57
CA PHE A 126 2.08 10.13 1.89
C PHE A 126 1.41 11.14 2.82
N ALA A 127 2.13 11.56 3.84
CA ALA A 127 1.68 12.55 4.81
C ALA A 127 2.81 13.52 5.14
N ILE A 128 2.50 14.82 5.15
CA ILE A 128 3.42 15.81 5.72
C ILE A 128 3.29 15.75 7.24
N THR A 129 4.42 15.56 7.91
CA THR A 129 4.52 15.42 9.37
C THR A 129 5.12 16.68 9.99
N ASP A 130 5.15 16.73 11.32
CA ASP A 130 5.88 17.75 12.08
C ASP A 130 7.38 17.41 12.26
N GLY A 131 7.84 16.30 11.67
CA GLY A 131 9.22 15.80 11.77
C GLY A 131 9.57 15.13 13.11
N GLN A 132 8.62 15.03 14.06
CA GLN A 132 8.90 14.51 15.41
C GLN A 132 8.16 13.21 15.71
N SER A 133 7.11 12.88 14.97
CA SER A 133 6.26 11.72 15.27
C SER A 133 5.64 11.09 14.02
N PRO A 134 5.48 9.75 13.98
CA PRO A 134 4.69 9.08 12.96
C PRO A 134 3.18 9.27 13.16
N ALA A 135 2.74 10.06 14.15
CA ALA A 135 1.32 10.25 14.47
C ALA A 135 0.46 10.61 13.24
N ALA A 136 0.90 11.57 12.41
CA ALA A 136 0.14 12.00 11.24
C ALA A 136 -0.09 10.86 10.23
N VAL A 137 0.91 10.01 10.01
CA VAL A 137 0.78 8.87 9.09
C VAL A 137 0.00 7.71 9.73
N LEU A 138 0.08 7.52 11.05
CA LEU A 138 -0.74 6.55 11.76
C LEU A 138 -2.23 6.95 11.78
N ASP A 139 -2.54 8.22 12.03
CA ASP A 139 -3.89 8.74 11.97
C ASP A 139 -4.46 8.62 10.55
N LEU A 140 -3.65 8.92 9.54
CA LEU A 140 -3.98 8.67 8.14
C LEU A 140 -4.35 7.20 7.90
N LEU A 141 -3.53 6.24 8.36
CA LEU A 141 -3.84 4.81 8.19
C LEU A 141 -5.13 4.39 8.92
N ALA A 142 -5.42 4.96 10.09
CA ALA A 142 -6.70 4.72 10.77
C ALA A 142 -7.90 5.25 9.97
N GLU A 143 -7.77 6.43 9.36
CA GLU A 143 -8.80 6.96 8.46
C GLU A 143 -8.98 6.08 7.22
N ARG A 144 -7.88 5.54 6.66
CA ARG A 144 -7.94 4.60 5.53
C ARG A 144 -8.59 3.29 5.91
N ALA A 145 -8.30 2.75 7.09
CA ALA A 145 -8.95 1.55 7.63
C ALA A 145 -10.47 1.74 7.72
N LYS A 146 -10.91 2.87 8.28
CA LYS A 146 -12.33 3.22 8.39
C LYS A 146 -12.96 3.42 7.02
N SER A 147 -12.29 4.13 6.11
CA SER A 147 -12.78 4.38 4.74
C SER A 147 -12.94 3.07 3.96
N LEU A 148 -11.93 2.21 3.96
CA LEU A 148 -11.97 0.94 3.25
C LEU A 148 -13.05 0.03 3.84
N SER A 149 -13.10 -0.10 5.17
CA SER A 149 -14.13 -0.91 5.84
C SER A 149 -15.54 -0.43 5.53
N GLY A 150 -15.77 0.88 5.59
CA GLY A 150 -17.07 1.47 5.25
C GLY A 150 -17.47 1.19 3.80
N ASN A 151 -16.54 1.32 2.84
CA ASN A 151 -16.83 0.96 1.45
C ASN A 151 -17.08 -0.53 1.27
N ILE A 152 -16.36 -1.41 1.98
CA ILE A 152 -16.64 -2.85 1.94
C ILE A 152 -18.08 -3.12 2.43
N ASP A 153 -18.51 -2.45 3.50
CA ASP A 153 -19.85 -2.59 4.05
C ASP A 153 -20.92 -2.05 3.10
N ASP A 154 -20.70 -0.86 2.52
CA ASP A 154 -21.63 -0.21 1.58
C ASP A 154 -21.84 -1.05 0.30
N TYR A 155 -20.82 -1.78 -0.14
CA TYR A 155 -20.87 -2.69 -1.29
C TYR A 155 -20.99 -4.16 -0.90
N GLY A 156 -21.36 -4.48 0.36
CA GLY A 156 -21.33 -5.83 0.90
C GLY A 156 -22.10 -6.87 0.07
N ASP A 157 -23.27 -6.49 -0.49
CA ASP A 157 -24.06 -7.38 -1.36
C ASP A 157 -23.28 -7.82 -2.62
N LEU A 158 -22.53 -6.89 -3.22
CA LEU A 158 -21.69 -7.15 -4.40
C LEU A 158 -20.44 -7.95 -4.04
N LEU A 159 -19.88 -7.70 -2.85
CA LEU A 159 -18.63 -8.26 -2.37
C LEU A 159 -18.80 -9.55 -1.56
N SER A 160 -20.03 -10.05 -1.39
CA SER A 160 -20.36 -11.16 -0.49
C SER A 160 -19.56 -12.45 -0.72
N HIS A 161 -19.08 -12.69 -1.94
CA HIS A 161 -18.20 -13.83 -2.28
C HIS A 161 -16.70 -13.51 -2.20
N LEU A 162 -16.33 -12.24 -2.07
CA LEU A 162 -14.96 -11.74 -1.98
C LEU A 162 -14.53 -11.44 -0.55
N THR A 163 -15.48 -11.29 0.39
CA THR A 163 -15.19 -10.95 1.78
C THR A 163 -15.52 -12.08 2.75
N SER A 164 -14.69 -12.29 3.77
CA SER A 164 -15.06 -13.14 4.89
C SER A 164 -16.15 -12.47 5.73
N ALA A 165 -17.12 -13.26 6.17
CA ALA A 165 -18.19 -12.84 7.08
C ALA A 165 -17.65 -12.45 8.47
#